data_AF-A0A830D479-F1
#
_entry.id   AF-A0A830D479-F1
#
_cell.length_a   1.000
_cell.length_b   1.000
_cell.length_c   1.000
_cell.angle_alpha   90.00
_cell.angle_beta   90.00
_cell.angle_gamma   90.00
#
_symmetry.space_group_name_H-M   'P 1'
#
loop_
_entity.id
_entity.type
_entity.pdbx_description
1 polymer ?
#
loop_
_entity_poly.entity_id
_entity_poly.type
_entity_poly.pdbx_seq_one_letter_code
_entity_poly.pdbx_strand_id
1 'polypeptide(L)'
;MANSKYEYVKSFEVEDEIMPPNVIVVCVDGRDFQRFSEVHEFEKPYDMKALELMNECAKAVIEQFPDIVFSFGFSDEYSFVFKKGTKFYQRRASKIHSLIVSFFTSVYVAKWKEFLPQKDLRYAPSFRSRVICCASLEVLQAYLFWRQSECHLKNQYDTCFWHLIKSGKTEREAEEMLKGTEKQVKNELLYHYFNINYRKDIPEIFRQGTCALKTEVEDIVKYKVDGCPVKRPRRKIITVHREYIASTEFWDKQPCLLKELGQFTEDLSKAKVDYVRSFQYESRLMPFTWIVIRIDGCHFHRFSDIHEFEKPNDAQALNLMNSCAAGVLEEFKDIVFAYGVSDEYSEIISAVVSLFSSIYTMKWNALFPHKEMKYPPYFDGRVVCYPSSEILRDYLAWRQVDCHINNQYNTCFWMLVKSGKSKSEAQNYLKETKMVDGEEGSAGKSRKIIVVKHCDIIETSFWEAHPYILDEKRSGL
;
A
#
# COMPACT_ATOMS: atom_id res chain seq x y z
N MET A 1 12.88 -21.94 14.11
CA MET A 1 12.21 -21.72 15.40
C MET A 1 12.81 -22.63 16.46
N ALA A 2 13.31 -22.04 17.54
CA ALA A 2 13.52 -22.71 18.81
C ALA A 2 12.32 -22.44 19.72
N ASN A 3 12.04 -23.35 20.64
CA ASN A 3 10.96 -23.23 21.61
C ASN A 3 11.41 -22.29 22.75
N SER A 4 11.64 -21.01 22.43
CA SER A 4 12.04 -20.00 23.42
C SER A 4 10.92 -19.78 24.44
N LYS A 5 11.26 -19.47 25.70
CA LYS A 5 10.28 -19.13 26.76
C LYS A 5 9.28 -18.02 26.34
N TYR A 6 9.70 -17.14 25.43
CA TYR A 6 8.91 -16.03 24.91
C TYR A 6 7.92 -16.41 23.78
N GLU A 7 7.90 -17.65 23.29
CA GLU A 7 7.09 -18.02 22.10
C GLU A 7 5.58 -17.77 22.27
N TYR A 8 5.10 -17.65 23.51
CA TYR A 8 3.72 -17.27 23.83
C TYR A 8 3.29 -15.91 23.24
N VAL A 9 4.21 -14.96 23.00
CA VAL A 9 3.84 -13.62 22.48
C VAL A 9 3.17 -13.64 21.09
N LYS A 10 3.24 -14.78 20.40
CA LYS A 10 2.54 -15.02 19.12
C LYS A 10 1.03 -15.14 19.28
N SER A 11 0.51 -15.50 20.46
CA SER A 11 -0.94 -15.63 20.69
C SER A 11 -1.70 -14.30 20.68
N PHE A 12 -0.97 -13.18 20.61
CA PHE A 12 -1.52 -11.84 20.45
C PHE A 12 -1.67 -11.44 18.97
N GLU A 13 -1.09 -12.17 18.00
CA GLU A 13 -1.40 -11.94 16.57
C GLU A 13 -2.89 -12.25 16.32
N VAL A 14 -3.64 -11.26 15.81
CA VAL A 14 -5.09 -11.37 15.57
C VAL A 14 -5.37 -12.09 14.25
N GLU A 15 -6.29 -13.06 14.27
CA GLU A 15 -6.82 -13.66 13.04
C GLU A 15 -7.82 -12.71 12.36
N ASP A 16 -7.54 -12.35 11.11
CA ASP A 16 -8.25 -11.32 10.34
C ASP A 16 -8.75 -11.83 8.97
N GLU A 17 -9.14 -13.12 8.89
CA GLU A 17 -9.70 -13.71 7.66
C GLU A 17 -11.06 -13.07 7.29
N ILE A 18 -11.12 -12.52 6.07
CA ILE A 18 -12.34 -11.94 5.50
C ILE A 18 -13.30 -13.08 5.09
N MET A 19 -14.20 -13.44 6.00
CA MET A 19 -15.16 -14.54 5.85
C MET A 19 -15.85 -14.58 4.47
N PRO A 20 -15.92 -15.74 3.79
CA PRO A 20 -16.81 -15.94 2.64
C PRO A 20 -18.28 -15.69 3.03
N PRO A 21 -19.16 -15.24 2.10
CA PRO A 21 -18.94 -15.07 0.67
C PRO A 21 -18.49 -13.65 0.25
N ASN A 22 -18.01 -12.82 1.20
CA ASN A 22 -17.67 -11.41 0.94
C ASN A 22 -16.70 -11.24 -0.24
N VAL A 23 -17.07 -10.36 -1.18
CA VAL A 23 -16.14 -9.83 -2.18
C VAL A 23 -15.23 -8.82 -1.48
N ILE A 24 -13.92 -8.95 -1.71
CA ILE A 24 -12.89 -8.10 -1.11
C ILE A 24 -12.64 -6.93 -2.05
N VAL A 25 -12.76 -5.71 -1.53
CA VAL A 25 -12.30 -4.50 -2.21
C VAL A 25 -11.23 -3.83 -1.36
N VAL A 26 -10.05 -3.56 -1.92
CA VAL A 26 -8.99 -2.79 -1.25
C VAL A 26 -9.04 -1.36 -1.77
N CYS A 27 -9.29 -0.41 -0.89
CA CYS A 27 -9.18 1.01 -1.21
C CYS A 27 -7.79 1.52 -0.83
N VAL A 28 -7.18 2.33 -1.70
CA VAL A 28 -5.89 3.04 -1.53
C VAL A 28 -6.20 4.54 -1.68
N ASP A 29 -5.55 5.39 -0.89
CA ASP A 29 -5.88 6.80 -0.72
C ASP A 29 -4.62 7.62 -0.37
N GLY A 30 -4.48 8.85 -0.86
CA GLY A 30 -3.28 9.67 -0.65
C GLY A 30 -3.19 10.28 0.76
N ARG A 31 -2.11 10.00 1.50
CA ARG A 31 -1.88 10.64 2.81
C ARG A 31 -1.35 12.06 2.62
N ASP A 32 -2.10 13.05 3.12
CA ASP A 32 -1.77 14.49 2.99
C ASP A 32 -1.58 14.92 1.52
N PHE A 33 -2.40 14.36 0.61
CA PHE A 33 -2.18 14.52 -0.82
C PHE A 33 -2.49 15.93 -1.36
N GLN A 34 -3.27 16.72 -0.63
CA GLN A 34 -3.40 18.16 -0.88
C GLN A 34 -2.03 18.82 -0.82
N ARG A 35 -1.34 18.75 0.33
CA ARG A 35 0.00 19.31 0.51
C ARG A 35 1.02 18.67 -0.43
N PHE A 36 0.90 17.37 -0.71
CA PHE A 36 1.75 16.71 -1.71
C PHE A 36 1.59 17.35 -3.10
N SER A 37 0.36 17.62 -3.52
CA SER A 37 0.07 18.27 -4.81
C SER A 37 0.50 19.75 -4.87
N GLU A 38 0.51 20.45 -3.72
CA GLU A 38 1.00 21.83 -3.60
C GLU A 38 2.53 21.86 -3.64
N VAL A 39 3.20 21.04 -2.82
CA VAL A 39 4.66 20.93 -2.77
C VAL A 39 5.26 20.41 -4.08
N HIS A 40 4.52 19.64 -4.87
CA HIS A 40 4.93 19.23 -6.21
C HIS A 40 4.29 20.05 -7.33
N GLU A 41 3.62 21.17 -7.03
CA GLU A 41 3.12 22.17 -8.00
C GLU A 41 2.23 21.56 -9.10
N PHE A 42 1.32 20.66 -8.72
CA PHE A 42 0.37 20.01 -9.64
C PHE A 42 -0.65 21.01 -10.19
N GLU A 43 -1.04 20.84 -11.46
CA GLU A 43 -2.09 21.63 -12.09
C GLU A 43 -3.45 21.49 -11.35
N LYS A 44 -4.23 22.58 -11.38
CA LYS A 44 -5.52 22.68 -10.66
C LYS A 44 -6.67 23.00 -11.62
N PRO A 45 -7.82 22.30 -11.57
CA PRO A 45 -8.23 21.37 -10.51
C PRO A 45 -7.52 20.00 -10.51
N TYR A 46 -7.04 19.51 -11.66
CA TYR A 46 -6.35 18.21 -11.78
C TYR A 46 -5.15 18.30 -12.72
N ASP A 47 -4.11 17.55 -12.39
CA ASP A 47 -2.91 17.33 -13.21
C ASP A 47 -3.06 16.01 -13.97
N MET A 48 -3.06 16.07 -15.31
CA MET A 48 -3.26 14.89 -16.16
C MET A 48 -2.19 13.82 -15.90
N LYS A 49 -0.93 14.24 -15.76
CA LYS A 49 0.22 13.32 -15.65
C LYS A 49 0.27 12.67 -14.27
N ALA A 50 -0.16 13.38 -13.23
CA ALA A 50 -0.34 12.79 -11.91
C ALA A 50 -1.43 11.71 -11.91
N LEU A 51 -2.56 11.92 -12.63
CA LEU A 51 -3.58 10.88 -12.79
C LEU A 51 -3.11 9.72 -13.68
N GLU A 52 -2.38 9.99 -14.76
CA GLU A 52 -1.78 8.94 -15.60
C GLU A 52 -0.80 8.05 -14.81
N LEU A 53 0.01 8.64 -13.93
CA LEU A 53 0.87 7.90 -13.00
C LEU A 53 0.04 7.01 -12.03
N MET A 54 -1.04 7.54 -11.45
CA MET A 54 -1.95 6.74 -10.61
C MET A 54 -2.60 5.58 -11.41
N ASN A 55 -2.99 5.83 -12.66
CA ASN A 55 -3.55 4.82 -13.56
C ASN A 55 -2.54 3.70 -13.87
N GLU A 56 -1.26 4.04 -14.08
CA GLU A 56 -0.18 3.06 -14.26
C GLU A 56 0.08 2.21 -13.01
N CYS A 57 0.09 2.83 -11.83
CA CYS A 57 0.18 2.10 -10.56
C CYS A 57 -0.96 1.09 -10.41
N ALA A 58 -2.18 1.46 -10.81
CA ALA A 58 -3.33 0.56 -10.79
C ALA A 58 -3.24 -0.59 -11.81
N LYS A 59 -2.74 -0.33 -13.03
CA LYS A 59 -2.45 -1.39 -14.01
C LYS A 59 -1.42 -2.37 -13.47
N ALA A 60 -0.30 -1.87 -12.95
CA ALA A 60 0.77 -2.69 -12.37
C ALA A 60 0.26 -3.55 -11.21
N VAL A 61 -0.60 -3.02 -10.33
CA VAL A 61 -1.27 -3.79 -9.27
C VAL A 61 -2.13 -4.92 -9.86
N ILE A 62 -2.92 -4.67 -10.90
CA ILE A 62 -3.75 -5.70 -11.55
C ILE A 62 -2.89 -6.77 -12.26
N GLU A 63 -1.73 -6.40 -12.79
CA GLU A 63 -0.75 -7.32 -13.38
C GLU A 63 -0.06 -8.20 -12.32
N GLN A 64 0.47 -7.59 -11.25
CA GLN A 64 1.19 -8.26 -10.17
C GLN A 64 0.29 -9.16 -9.31
N PHE A 65 -1.00 -8.83 -9.20
CA PHE A 65 -1.96 -9.56 -8.38
C PHE A 65 -3.13 -10.08 -9.25
N PRO A 66 -2.98 -11.28 -9.88
CA PRO A 66 -3.93 -11.80 -10.86
C PRO A 66 -5.39 -11.89 -10.39
N ASP A 67 -5.63 -12.07 -9.10
CA ASP A 67 -6.96 -12.17 -8.48
C ASP A 67 -7.74 -10.84 -8.44
N ILE A 68 -7.10 -9.69 -8.66
CA ILE A 68 -7.78 -8.40 -8.86
C ILE A 68 -8.29 -8.34 -10.30
N VAL A 69 -9.60 -8.22 -10.48
CA VAL A 69 -10.23 -8.31 -11.81
C VAL A 69 -10.71 -6.96 -12.35
N PHE A 70 -10.96 -6.02 -11.46
CA PHE A 70 -11.41 -4.66 -11.75
C PHE A 70 -10.79 -3.69 -10.76
N SER A 71 -10.55 -2.46 -11.18
CA SER A 71 -10.27 -1.33 -10.32
C SER A 71 -10.98 -0.07 -10.80
N PHE A 72 -11.19 0.87 -9.89
CA PHE A 72 -11.70 2.21 -10.17
C PHE A 72 -10.96 3.24 -9.33
N GLY A 73 -10.48 4.33 -9.93
CA GLY A 73 -9.79 5.40 -9.21
C GLY A 73 -10.06 6.79 -9.80
N PHE A 74 -9.86 7.81 -8.97
CA PHE A 74 -10.01 9.23 -9.31
C PHE A 74 -9.29 10.08 -8.25
N SER A 75 -8.92 11.32 -8.59
CA SER A 75 -8.15 12.19 -7.68
C SER A 75 -6.88 11.46 -7.22
N ASP A 76 -6.81 11.12 -5.95
CA ASP A 76 -5.70 10.49 -5.24
C ASP A 76 -6.08 9.13 -4.62
N GLU A 77 -7.26 8.59 -4.98
CA GLU A 77 -7.75 7.28 -4.51
C GLU A 77 -7.90 6.23 -5.62
N TYR A 78 -7.75 4.96 -5.23
CA TYR A 78 -7.92 3.79 -6.09
C TYR A 78 -8.51 2.59 -5.35
N SER A 79 -9.59 2.02 -5.89
CA SER A 79 -10.30 0.85 -5.38
C SER A 79 -10.00 -0.39 -6.23
N PHE A 80 -9.57 -1.49 -5.62
CA PHE A 80 -9.21 -2.75 -6.28
C PHE A 80 -10.14 -3.90 -5.86
N VAL A 81 -10.88 -4.47 -6.81
CA VAL A 81 -11.88 -5.51 -6.59
C VAL A 81 -11.30 -6.90 -6.91
N PHE A 82 -11.27 -7.76 -5.90
CA PHE A 82 -10.85 -9.16 -6.04
C PHE A 82 -12.00 -10.05 -6.55
N LYS A 83 -11.66 -11.08 -7.34
CA LYS A 83 -12.63 -12.10 -7.76
C LYS A 83 -13.30 -12.78 -6.55
N LYS A 84 -14.58 -13.11 -6.68
CA LYS A 84 -15.43 -13.58 -5.56
C LYS A 84 -14.87 -14.83 -4.87
N GLY A 85 -14.30 -15.75 -5.65
CA GLY A 85 -13.68 -17.00 -5.17
C GLY A 85 -12.23 -16.89 -4.71
N THR A 86 -11.68 -15.70 -4.43
CA THR A 86 -10.27 -15.56 -4.03
C THR A 86 -9.93 -16.26 -2.71
N LYS A 87 -8.74 -16.87 -2.67
CA LYS A 87 -8.08 -17.43 -1.48
C LYS A 87 -6.71 -16.76 -1.21
N PHE A 88 -6.46 -15.61 -1.86
CA PHE A 88 -5.19 -14.88 -1.80
C PHE A 88 -4.79 -14.59 -0.33
N TYR A 89 -3.57 -14.98 0.07
CA TYR A 89 -3.05 -14.93 1.45
C TYR A 89 -3.99 -15.43 2.57
N GLN A 90 -4.80 -16.45 2.29
CA GLN A 90 -5.84 -16.97 3.22
C GLN A 90 -6.86 -15.88 3.61
N ARG A 91 -7.13 -14.94 2.70
CA ARG A 91 -8.12 -13.86 2.85
C ARG A 91 -7.90 -12.94 4.07
N ARG A 92 -6.69 -12.95 4.66
CA ARG A 92 -6.28 -12.09 5.78
C ARG A 92 -6.21 -10.62 5.38
N ALA A 93 -6.98 -9.77 6.05
CA ALA A 93 -7.16 -8.38 5.68
C ALA A 93 -5.85 -7.57 5.64
N SER A 94 -5.06 -7.63 6.71
CA SER A 94 -3.76 -6.97 6.89
C SER A 94 -2.79 -7.30 5.75
N LYS A 95 -2.50 -8.60 5.56
CA LYS A 95 -1.68 -9.13 4.46
C LYS A 95 -2.17 -8.65 3.10
N ILE A 96 -3.49 -8.60 2.87
CA ILE A 96 -4.04 -8.15 1.59
C ILE A 96 -3.82 -6.65 1.38
N HIS A 97 -4.31 -5.77 2.27
CA HIS A 97 -4.27 -4.33 1.97
C HIS A 97 -2.85 -3.74 2.04
N SER A 98 -1.99 -4.26 2.92
CA SER A 98 -0.59 -3.83 3.04
C SER A 98 0.20 -4.11 1.75
N LEU A 99 0.11 -5.33 1.21
CA LEU A 99 0.80 -5.72 -0.02
C LEU A 99 0.36 -4.90 -1.23
N ILE A 100 -0.93 -4.58 -1.35
CA ILE A 100 -1.45 -3.75 -2.44
C ILE A 100 -0.94 -2.31 -2.34
N VAL A 101 -1.07 -1.66 -1.17
CA VAL A 101 -0.62 -0.26 -1.02
C VAL A 101 0.89 -0.10 -1.08
N SER A 102 1.64 -1.08 -0.56
CA SER A 102 3.09 -1.16 -0.68
C SER A 102 3.52 -1.14 -2.15
N PHE A 103 3.02 -2.10 -2.94
CA PHE A 103 3.39 -2.23 -4.33
C PHE A 103 2.94 -1.02 -5.17
N PHE A 104 1.72 -0.51 -4.92
CA PHE A 104 1.23 0.71 -5.54
C PHE A 104 2.18 1.90 -5.28
N THR A 105 2.67 2.05 -4.04
CA THR A 105 3.59 3.14 -3.67
C THR A 105 4.95 2.99 -4.34
N SER A 106 5.53 1.80 -4.36
CA SER A 106 6.82 1.57 -5.02
C SER A 106 6.74 1.79 -6.54
N VAL A 107 5.64 1.41 -7.18
CA VAL A 107 5.40 1.73 -8.60
C VAL A 107 5.27 3.25 -8.78
N TYR A 108 4.56 3.95 -7.90
CA TYR A 108 4.38 5.41 -7.96
C TYR A 108 5.72 6.16 -7.89
N VAL A 109 6.60 5.76 -6.98
CA VAL A 109 7.95 6.33 -6.87
C VAL A 109 8.83 5.94 -8.07
N ALA A 110 8.84 4.66 -8.46
CA ALA A 110 9.68 4.18 -9.56
C ALA A 110 9.31 4.82 -10.91
N LYS A 111 8.01 4.99 -11.19
CA LYS A 111 7.50 5.64 -12.41
C LYS A 111 7.42 7.17 -12.31
N TRP A 112 7.72 7.80 -11.16
CA TRP A 112 7.59 9.26 -11.00
C TRP A 112 8.28 10.06 -12.12
N LYS A 113 9.52 9.71 -12.46
CA LYS A 113 10.29 10.40 -13.50
C LYS A 113 9.88 10.07 -14.95
N GLU A 114 9.12 9.00 -15.17
CA GLU A 114 8.49 8.67 -16.46
C GLU A 114 7.38 9.69 -16.78
N PHE A 115 6.53 9.99 -15.79
CA PHE A 115 5.35 10.87 -15.95
C PHE A 115 5.65 12.34 -15.66
N LEU A 116 6.46 12.62 -14.65
CA LEU A 116 6.74 13.96 -14.13
C LEU A 116 8.25 14.28 -14.18
N PRO A 117 8.94 14.16 -15.35
CA PRO A 117 10.40 14.30 -15.44
C PRO A 117 10.93 15.65 -14.91
N GLN A 118 10.18 16.73 -15.14
CA GLN A 118 10.51 18.11 -14.74
C GLN A 118 10.21 18.42 -13.27
N LYS A 119 9.64 17.48 -12.51
CA LYS A 119 9.37 17.64 -11.07
C LYS A 119 10.25 16.67 -10.29
N ASP A 120 10.98 17.15 -9.30
CA ASP A 120 11.68 16.28 -8.35
C ASP A 120 10.71 15.83 -7.26
N LEU A 121 10.83 14.57 -6.85
CA LEU A 121 10.04 14.01 -5.75
C LEU A 121 10.65 14.51 -4.43
N ARG A 122 10.16 15.65 -3.95
CA ARG A 122 10.75 16.43 -2.85
C ARG A 122 10.71 15.70 -1.50
N TYR A 123 9.74 14.81 -1.31
CA TYR A 123 9.66 13.90 -0.18
C TYR A 123 8.93 12.61 -0.56
N ALA A 124 9.11 11.56 0.25
CA ALA A 124 8.52 10.25 0.03
C ALA A 124 6.98 10.29 0.16
N PRO A 125 6.21 10.00 -0.92
CA PRO A 125 4.76 9.88 -0.82
C PRO A 125 4.37 8.71 0.09
N SER A 126 3.22 8.86 0.74
CA SER A 126 2.60 7.85 1.59
C SER A 126 1.12 7.73 1.23
N PHE A 127 0.60 6.51 1.25
CA PHE A 127 -0.78 6.18 0.92
C PHE A 127 -1.40 5.38 2.07
N ARG A 128 -2.63 5.75 2.45
CA ARG A 128 -3.49 4.94 3.31
C ARG A 128 -4.14 3.84 2.48
N SER A 129 -4.57 2.78 3.15
CA SER A 129 -5.32 1.69 2.54
C SER A 129 -6.08 0.88 3.59
N ARG A 130 -7.23 0.36 3.16
CA ARG A 130 -8.24 -0.31 3.98
C ARG A 130 -9.03 -1.33 3.15
N VAL A 131 -9.60 -2.33 3.81
CA VAL A 131 -10.48 -3.33 3.18
C VAL A 131 -11.94 -2.93 3.34
N ILE A 132 -12.72 -3.10 2.28
CA ILE A 132 -14.19 -3.08 2.27
C ILE A 132 -14.69 -4.50 1.96
N CYS A 133 -15.59 -5.00 2.81
CA CYS A 133 -16.20 -6.32 2.68
C CYS A 133 -17.59 -6.18 2.05
N CYS A 134 -17.72 -6.50 0.76
CA CYS A 134 -19.00 -6.46 0.05
C CYS A 134 -19.69 -7.83 0.17
N ALA A 135 -20.65 -7.96 1.09
CA ALA A 135 -21.37 -9.21 1.37
C ALA A 135 -22.16 -9.78 0.17
N SER A 136 -22.53 -8.93 -0.79
CA SER A 136 -23.21 -9.32 -2.04
C SER A 136 -22.73 -8.47 -3.21
N LEU A 137 -23.13 -8.84 -4.44
CA LEU A 137 -22.88 -8.03 -5.63
C LEU A 137 -23.64 -6.69 -5.61
N GLU A 138 -24.81 -6.63 -4.98
CA GLU A 138 -25.55 -5.38 -4.74
C GLU A 138 -24.73 -4.41 -3.87
N VAL A 139 -24.07 -4.90 -2.82
CA VAL A 139 -23.20 -4.09 -1.96
C VAL A 139 -21.95 -3.62 -2.75
N LEU A 140 -21.39 -4.45 -3.62
CA LEU A 140 -20.31 -4.04 -4.53
C LEU A 140 -20.77 -2.98 -5.54
N GLN A 141 -21.96 -3.15 -6.13
CA GLN A 141 -22.55 -2.19 -7.06
C GLN A 141 -22.78 -0.84 -6.39
N ALA A 142 -23.33 -0.84 -5.17
CA ALA A 142 -23.56 0.37 -4.39
C ALA A 142 -22.25 1.07 -4.00
N TYR A 143 -21.19 0.32 -3.69
CA TYR A 143 -19.85 0.87 -3.46
C TYR A 143 -19.32 1.57 -4.73
N LEU A 144 -19.35 0.90 -5.88
CA LEU A 144 -18.83 1.44 -7.14
C LEU A 144 -19.67 2.64 -7.64
N PHE A 145 -20.99 2.59 -7.46
CA PHE A 145 -21.89 3.71 -7.73
C PHE A 145 -21.54 4.93 -6.86
N TRP A 146 -21.32 4.71 -5.56
CA TRP A 146 -20.92 5.77 -4.63
C TRP A 146 -19.57 6.38 -5.05
N ARG A 147 -18.55 5.57 -5.30
CA ARG A 147 -17.22 6.07 -5.72
C ARG A 147 -17.25 6.88 -7.01
N GLN A 148 -18.00 6.46 -8.04
CA GLN A 148 -18.13 7.28 -9.25
C GLN A 148 -19.01 8.54 -9.03
N SER A 149 -20.04 8.47 -8.18
CA SER A 149 -20.84 9.66 -7.82
C SER A 149 -19.97 10.73 -7.15
N GLU A 150 -19.12 10.31 -6.22
CA GLU A 150 -18.21 11.19 -5.48
C GLU A 150 -17.14 11.80 -6.39
N CYS A 151 -16.56 11.01 -7.31
CA CYS A 151 -15.70 11.50 -8.39
C CYS A 151 -16.36 12.65 -9.16
N HIS A 152 -17.61 12.42 -9.61
CA HIS A 152 -18.33 13.38 -10.43
C HIS A 152 -18.72 14.66 -9.66
N LEU A 153 -19.08 14.54 -8.38
CA LEU A 153 -19.41 15.67 -7.51
C LEU A 153 -18.16 16.47 -7.13
N LYS A 154 -17.06 15.79 -6.75
CA LYS A 154 -15.77 16.41 -6.42
C LYS A 154 -15.21 17.15 -7.62
N ASN A 155 -15.14 16.52 -8.80
CA ASN A 155 -14.63 17.18 -10.00
C ASN A 155 -15.48 18.40 -10.41
N GLN A 156 -16.80 18.35 -10.25
CA GLN A 156 -17.65 19.52 -10.52
C GLN A 156 -17.39 20.66 -9.51
N TYR A 157 -17.26 20.34 -8.22
CA TYR A 157 -16.90 21.32 -7.19
C TYR A 157 -15.51 21.93 -7.44
N ASP A 158 -14.49 21.09 -7.58
CA ASP A 158 -13.09 21.50 -7.80
C ASP A 158 -12.96 22.36 -9.07
N THR A 159 -13.68 21.99 -10.15
CA THR A 159 -13.70 22.81 -11.38
C THR A 159 -14.29 24.18 -11.12
N CYS A 160 -15.40 24.31 -10.37
CA CYS A 160 -15.95 25.63 -10.01
C CYS A 160 -14.99 26.43 -9.12
N PHE A 161 -14.46 25.79 -8.08
CA PHE A 161 -13.61 26.37 -7.05
C PHE A 161 -12.32 26.97 -7.65
N TRP A 162 -11.61 26.20 -8.47
CA TRP A 162 -10.38 26.66 -9.09
C TRP A 162 -10.60 27.69 -10.21
N HIS A 163 -11.78 27.76 -10.84
CA HIS A 163 -12.11 28.85 -11.75
C HIS A 163 -12.52 30.14 -11.01
N LEU A 164 -13.19 30.04 -9.86
CA LEU A 164 -13.42 31.19 -8.97
C LEU A 164 -12.08 31.80 -8.52
N ILE A 165 -11.13 30.98 -8.06
CA ILE A 165 -9.77 31.43 -7.68
C ILE A 165 -9.05 32.08 -8.88
N LYS A 166 -9.09 31.46 -10.06
CA LYS A 166 -8.51 32.05 -11.29
C LYS A 166 -9.19 33.36 -11.73
N SER A 167 -10.43 33.61 -11.32
CA SER A 167 -11.12 34.91 -11.52
C SER A 167 -10.79 35.97 -10.46
N GLY A 168 -9.86 35.69 -9.54
CA GLY A 168 -9.40 36.63 -8.51
C GLY A 168 -10.14 36.51 -7.17
N LYS A 169 -10.90 35.43 -6.93
CA LYS A 169 -11.47 35.14 -5.61
C LYS A 169 -10.43 34.54 -4.66
N THR A 170 -10.54 34.88 -3.39
CA THR A 170 -9.87 34.13 -2.32
C THR A 170 -10.49 32.73 -2.19
N GLU A 171 -9.73 31.77 -1.65
CA GLU A 171 -10.22 30.41 -1.39
C GLU A 171 -11.50 30.44 -0.54
N ARG A 172 -11.51 31.24 0.54
CA ARG A 172 -12.66 31.41 1.41
C ARG A 172 -13.90 31.96 0.69
N GLU A 173 -13.76 32.94 -0.20
CA GLU A 173 -14.90 33.40 -1.01
C GLU A 173 -15.41 32.30 -1.94
N ALA A 174 -14.51 31.51 -2.53
CA ALA A 174 -14.89 30.40 -3.40
C ALA A 174 -15.59 29.27 -2.63
N GLU A 175 -15.16 28.97 -1.40
CA GLU A 175 -15.89 28.08 -0.47
C GLU A 175 -17.28 28.64 -0.13
N GLU A 176 -17.35 29.89 0.35
CA GLU A 176 -18.61 30.53 0.75
C GLU A 176 -19.61 30.64 -0.41
N MET A 177 -19.15 30.86 -1.65
CA MET A 177 -19.98 30.86 -2.85
C MET A 177 -20.47 29.48 -3.28
N LEU A 178 -19.71 28.40 -3.02
CA LEU A 178 -20.08 27.03 -3.42
C LEU A 178 -20.79 26.23 -2.32
N LYS A 179 -20.72 26.68 -1.07
CA LYS A 179 -21.31 26.04 0.11
C LYS A 179 -22.82 25.82 -0.06
N GLY A 180 -23.25 24.56 0.04
CA GLY A 180 -24.66 24.17 -0.09
C GLY A 180 -25.25 24.26 -1.50
N THR A 181 -24.50 24.68 -2.52
CA THR A 181 -25.01 24.79 -3.90
C THR A 181 -25.26 23.41 -4.54
N GLU A 182 -26.37 23.28 -5.27
CA GLU A 182 -26.71 22.04 -5.98
C GLU A 182 -25.89 21.82 -7.26
N LYS A 183 -25.99 20.61 -7.82
CA LYS A 183 -25.35 20.21 -9.09
C LYS A 183 -25.77 21.09 -10.28
N GLN A 184 -27.00 21.60 -10.29
CA GLN A 184 -27.51 22.48 -11.34
C GLN A 184 -26.83 23.85 -11.29
N VAL A 185 -26.85 24.51 -10.13
CA VAL A 185 -26.17 25.80 -9.87
C VAL A 185 -24.69 25.77 -10.25
N LYS A 186 -23.97 24.67 -9.94
CA LYS A 186 -22.57 24.47 -10.37
C LYS A 186 -22.41 24.40 -11.89
N ASN A 187 -23.32 23.75 -12.62
CA ASN A 187 -23.27 23.74 -14.09
C ASN A 187 -23.58 25.12 -14.68
N GLU A 188 -24.55 25.84 -14.11
CA GLU A 188 -24.91 27.19 -14.54
C GLU A 188 -23.76 28.17 -14.31
N LEU A 189 -23.05 28.07 -13.18
CA LEU A 189 -21.85 28.85 -12.90
C LEU A 189 -20.74 28.58 -13.93
N LEU A 190 -20.45 27.30 -14.22
CA LEU A 190 -19.46 26.93 -15.24
C LEU A 190 -19.86 27.45 -16.63
N TYR A 191 -21.13 27.30 -17.01
CA TYR A 191 -21.58 27.64 -18.35
C TYR A 191 -21.75 29.16 -18.56
N HIS A 192 -22.38 29.88 -17.64
CA HIS A 192 -22.69 31.30 -17.81
C HIS A 192 -21.59 32.25 -17.34
N TYR A 193 -20.82 31.89 -16.30
CA TYR A 193 -19.79 32.77 -15.74
C TYR A 193 -18.38 32.47 -16.27
N PHE A 194 -18.09 31.19 -16.55
CA PHE A 194 -16.79 30.76 -17.07
C PHE A 194 -16.79 30.32 -18.55
N ASN A 195 -17.95 30.26 -19.20
CA ASN A 195 -18.12 29.79 -20.59
C ASN A 195 -17.58 28.35 -20.82
N ILE A 196 -17.75 27.48 -19.83
CA ILE A 196 -17.31 26.07 -19.85
C ILE A 196 -18.54 25.15 -19.91
N ASN A 197 -18.68 24.37 -20.97
CA ASN A 197 -19.65 23.28 -21.00
C ASN A 197 -19.02 22.06 -20.30
N TYR A 198 -19.38 21.85 -19.03
CA TYR A 198 -18.82 20.78 -18.19
C TYR A 198 -18.75 19.41 -18.89
N ARG A 199 -19.81 18.98 -19.61
CA ARG A 199 -19.83 17.66 -20.25
C ARG A 199 -18.94 17.56 -21.49
N LYS A 200 -18.76 18.66 -22.23
CA LYS A 200 -18.01 18.69 -23.49
C LYS A 200 -16.54 19.03 -23.31
N ASP A 201 -16.26 20.03 -22.49
CA ASP A 201 -14.96 20.70 -22.45
C ASP A 201 -14.05 20.19 -21.30
N ILE A 202 -14.60 19.47 -20.31
CA ILE A 202 -13.82 18.78 -19.27
C ILE A 202 -13.60 17.30 -19.66
N PRO A 203 -12.34 16.81 -19.69
CA PRO A 203 -12.00 15.42 -20.02
C PRO A 203 -12.75 14.35 -19.22
N GLU A 204 -13.04 13.21 -19.86
CA GLU A 204 -13.78 12.10 -19.24
C GLU A 204 -13.05 11.49 -18.03
N ILE A 205 -11.71 11.42 -18.08
CA ILE A 205 -10.87 10.97 -16.95
C ILE A 205 -11.11 11.79 -15.68
N PHE A 206 -11.28 13.11 -15.78
CA PHE A 206 -11.57 13.97 -14.63
C PHE A 206 -13.02 13.83 -14.15
N ARG A 207 -13.98 13.74 -15.09
CA ARG A 207 -15.42 13.69 -14.77
C ARG A 207 -15.94 12.34 -14.28
N GLN A 208 -15.28 11.26 -14.67
CA GLN A 208 -15.76 9.87 -14.50
C GLN A 208 -14.77 8.96 -13.78
N GLY A 209 -13.51 9.39 -13.60
CA GLY A 209 -12.42 8.57 -13.10
C GLY A 209 -11.88 7.59 -14.15
N THR A 210 -11.10 6.64 -13.69
CA THR A 210 -10.50 5.58 -14.50
C THR A 210 -10.92 4.21 -13.98
N CYS A 211 -11.66 3.44 -14.79
CA CYS A 211 -11.71 2.00 -14.62
C CYS A 211 -10.47 1.36 -15.25
N ALA A 212 -9.82 0.43 -14.55
CA ALA A 212 -8.86 -0.48 -15.19
C ALA A 212 -9.30 -1.93 -14.94
N LEU A 213 -9.43 -2.73 -15.99
CA LEU A 213 -10.02 -4.08 -15.91
C LEU A 213 -9.34 -5.04 -16.89
N LYS A 214 -9.35 -6.34 -16.54
CA LYS A 214 -8.87 -7.41 -17.42
C LYS A 214 -9.96 -7.77 -18.43
N THR A 215 -9.65 -7.71 -19.73
CA THR A 215 -10.56 -8.17 -20.80
C THR A 215 -9.81 -9.01 -21.83
N GLU A 216 -10.55 -9.78 -22.63
CA GLU A 216 -9.98 -10.64 -23.67
C GLU A 216 -10.05 -9.93 -25.03
N VAL A 217 -8.87 -9.62 -25.59
CA VAL A 217 -8.71 -8.94 -26.89
C VAL A 217 -8.10 -9.89 -27.91
N GLU A 218 -8.43 -9.71 -29.19
CA GLU A 218 -7.71 -10.38 -30.28
C GLU A 218 -6.32 -9.75 -30.45
N ASP A 219 -5.27 -10.52 -30.21
CA ASP A 219 -3.88 -10.09 -30.39
C ASP A 219 -3.27 -10.80 -31.60
N ILE A 220 -2.57 -10.07 -32.47
CA ILE A 220 -1.90 -10.64 -33.64
C ILE A 220 -0.58 -11.26 -33.17
N VAL A 221 -0.54 -12.59 -33.07
CA VAL A 221 0.62 -13.30 -32.48
C VAL A 221 1.73 -13.53 -33.51
N LYS A 222 1.38 -13.64 -34.79
CA LYS A 222 2.30 -13.67 -35.93
C LYS A 222 1.54 -13.40 -37.23
N TYR A 223 2.26 -13.08 -38.30
CA TYR A 223 1.73 -13.19 -39.66
C TYR A 223 2.08 -14.57 -40.24
N LYS A 224 1.24 -15.07 -41.15
CA LYS A 224 1.54 -16.20 -42.01
C LYS A 224 2.43 -15.76 -43.19
N VAL A 225 2.93 -16.72 -43.97
CA VAL A 225 3.69 -16.50 -45.21
C VAL A 225 2.86 -15.80 -46.30
N ASP A 226 1.53 -15.97 -46.28
CA ASP A 226 0.56 -15.29 -47.15
C ASP A 226 0.22 -13.85 -46.68
N GLY A 227 0.86 -13.34 -45.62
CA GLY A 227 0.58 -12.04 -45.02
C GLY A 227 -0.67 -12.00 -44.11
N CYS A 228 -1.44 -13.07 -43.96
CA CYS A 228 -2.61 -13.07 -43.08
C CYS A 228 -2.22 -13.06 -41.59
N PRO A 229 -2.83 -12.21 -40.74
CA PRO A 229 -2.58 -12.18 -39.31
C PRO A 229 -3.17 -13.39 -38.59
N VAL A 230 -2.35 -14.09 -37.80
CA VAL A 230 -2.78 -15.12 -36.86
C VAL A 230 -3.16 -14.47 -35.53
N LYS A 231 -4.43 -14.09 -35.42
CA LYS A 231 -5.04 -13.61 -34.18
C LYS A 231 -5.18 -14.73 -33.15
N ARG A 232 -5.04 -14.41 -31.86
CA ARG A 232 -5.48 -15.25 -30.73
C ARG A 232 -6.07 -14.37 -29.62
N PRO A 233 -7.09 -14.84 -28.87
CA PRO A 233 -7.54 -14.14 -27.68
C PRO A 233 -6.40 -14.11 -26.64
N ARG A 234 -6.17 -12.94 -26.06
CA ARG A 234 -5.27 -12.73 -24.91
C ARG A 234 -5.95 -11.82 -23.90
N ARG A 235 -5.78 -12.12 -22.61
CA ARG A 235 -6.13 -11.20 -21.52
C ARG A 235 -5.15 -10.04 -21.51
N LYS A 236 -5.65 -8.81 -21.67
CA LYS A 236 -4.90 -7.57 -21.45
C LYS A 236 -5.67 -6.69 -20.47
N ILE A 237 -4.97 -5.79 -19.80
CA ILE A 237 -5.61 -4.72 -19.01
C ILE A 237 -5.98 -3.60 -19.97
N ILE A 238 -7.20 -3.08 -19.86
CA ILE A 238 -7.62 -1.85 -20.53
C ILE A 238 -8.04 -0.80 -19.50
N THR A 239 -7.78 0.47 -19.82
CA THR A 239 -8.35 1.62 -19.10
C THR A 239 -9.58 2.15 -19.83
N VAL A 240 -10.62 2.50 -19.07
CA VAL A 240 -11.93 2.91 -19.57
C VAL A 240 -12.44 4.09 -18.74
N HIS A 241 -12.85 5.16 -19.40
CA HIS A 241 -13.52 6.32 -18.80
C HIS A 241 -14.96 6.31 -19.34
N ARG A 242 -15.96 6.11 -18.47
CA ARG A 242 -17.38 6.02 -18.85
C ARG A 242 -18.27 6.51 -17.71
N GLU A 243 -19.36 7.16 -18.09
CA GLU A 243 -20.52 7.39 -17.20
C GLU A 243 -21.16 6.04 -16.86
N TYR A 244 -21.74 5.91 -15.66
CA TYR A 244 -22.51 4.75 -15.18
C TYR A 244 -21.74 3.42 -15.14
N ILE A 245 -20.55 3.39 -14.52
CA ILE A 245 -19.78 2.14 -14.39
C ILE A 245 -20.57 1.06 -13.64
N ALA A 246 -21.27 1.41 -12.56
CA ALA A 246 -22.06 0.47 -11.76
C ALA A 246 -23.42 0.09 -12.39
N SER A 247 -23.56 0.23 -13.72
CA SER A 247 -24.76 -0.19 -14.46
C SER A 247 -24.66 -1.62 -14.98
N THR A 248 -25.83 -2.21 -15.19
CA THR A 248 -26.04 -3.42 -15.99
C THR A 248 -25.39 -3.30 -17.37
N GLU A 249 -25.65 -2.20 -18.10
CA GLU A 249 -25.17 -1.97 -19.46
C GLU A 249 -23.62 -1.92 -19.57
N PHE A 250 -22.93 -1.46 -18.52
CA PHE A 250 -21.46 -1.53 -18.47
C PHE A 250 -20.98 -2.95 -18.14
N TRP A 251 -21.53 -3.58 -17.10
CA TRP A 251 -21.08 -4.90 -16.62
C TRP A 251 -21.30 -6.01 -17.64
N ASP A 252 -22.43 -6.00 -18.34
CA ASP A 252 -22.80 -7.00 -19.35
C ASP A 252 -21.84 -7.01 -20.55
N LYS A 253 -21.17 -5.89 -20.81
CA LYS A 253 -20.14 -5.76 -21.85
C LYS A 253 -18.75 -6.26 -21.43
N GLN A 254 -18.59 -6.78 -20.20
CA GLN A 254 -17.32 -7.24 -19.65
C GLN A 254 -17.36 -8.74 -19.25
N PRO A 255 -17.23 -9.69 -20.20
CA PRO A 255 -17.32 -11.13 -19.92
C PRO A 255 -16.39 -11.64 -18.81
N CYS A 256 -15.23 -11.02 -18.62
CA CYS A 256 -14.32 -11.35 -17.53
C CYS A 256 -14.88 -10.97 -16.14
N LEU A 257 -15.63 -9.86 -16.01
CA LEU A 257 -16.25 -9.47 -14.74
C LEU A 257 -17.46 -10.36 -14.43
N LEU A 258 -18.29 -10.64 -15.42
CA LEU A 258 -19.42 -11.56 -15.30
C LEU A 258 -18.97 -12.96 -14.83
N LYS A 259 -17.83 -13.44 -15.31
CA LYS A 259 -17.26 -14.75 -14.93
C LYS A 259 -16.66 -14.77 -13.51
N GLU A 260 -15.93 -13.73 -13.12
CA GLU A 260 -15.09 -13.75 -11.91
C GLU A 260 -15.78 -13.10 -10.68
N LEU A 261 -16.86 -12.34 -10.91
CA LEU A 261 -17.70 -11.70 -9.88
C LEU A 261 -19.18 -12.13 -10.00
N GLY A 262 -19.74 -11.97 -11.20
CA GLY A 262 -21.17 -12.14 -11.51
C GLY A 262 -21.76 -10.90 -12.18
N GLN A 263 -23.07 -10.94 -12.44
CA GLN A 263 -23.85 -9.87 -13.08
C GLN A 263 -24.52 -8.96 -12.03
N PHE A 264 -24.80 -7.70 -12.39
CA PHE A 264 -25.72 -6.83 -11.65
C PHE A 264 -27.15 -7.00 -12.22
N THR A 265 -28.18 -6.93 -11.36
CA THR A 265 -29.56 -7.26 -11.78
C THR A 265 -30.46 -6.05 -12.04
N GLU A 266 -30.17 -4.91 -11.42
CA GLU A 266 -30.95 -3.67 -11.50
C GLU A 266 -29.98 -2.48 -11.46
N ASP A 267 -30.35 -1.34 -12.07
CA ASP A 267 -29.54 -0.13 -12.03
C ASP A 267 -29.85 0.74 -10.80
N LEU A 268 -28.81 1.24 -10.13
CA LEU A 268 -28.96 2.09 -8.95
C LEU A 268 -29.20 3.55 -9.35
N SER A 269 -30.27 4.15 -8.84
CA SER A 269 -30.57 5.58 -8.99
C SER A 269 -29.94 6.47 -7.91
N LYS A 270 -29.54 5.89 -6.77
CA LYS A 270 -28.87 6.55 -5.65
C LYS A 270 -28.10 5.55 -4.78
N ALA A 271 -27.04 6.02 -4.11
CA ALA A 271 -26.37 5.22 -3.08
C ALA A 271 -27.30 5.04 -1.87
N LYS A 272 -27.32 3.84 -1.28
CA LYS A 272 -28.03 3.58 -0.01
C LYS A 272 -27.16 4.13 1.14
N VAL A 273 -27.70 5.06 1.93
CA VAL A 273 -26.96 5.81 2.97
C VAL A 273 -26.30 4.87 3.99
N ASP A 274 -26.97 3.79 4.38
CA ASP A 274 -26.45 2.86 5.38
C ASP A 274 -25.30 1.99 4.84
N TYR A 275 -25.23 1.78 3.53
CA TYR A 275 -24.03 1.20 2.89
C TYR A 275 -22.89 2.22 2.84
N VAL A 276 -23.15 3.50 2.55
CA VAL A 276 -22.10 4.55 2.60
C VAL A 276 -21.50 4.63 4.01
N ARG A 277 -22.33 4.56 5.05
CA ARG A 277 -21.87 4.51 6.46
C ARG A 277 -21.01 3.29 6.75
N SER A 278 -21.39 2.08 6.30
CA SER A 278 -20.56 0.89 6.52
C SER A 278 -19.26 0.93 5.69
N PHE A 279 -19.26 1.54 4.50
CA PHE A 279 -18.06 1.81 3.72
C PHE A 279 -17.17 2.91 4.32
N GLN A 280 -17.65 3.67 5.29
CA GLN A 280 -16.92 4.69 6.05
C GLN A 280 -16.50 4.20 7.45
N TYR A 281 -16.83 2.95 7.84
CA TYR A 281 -16.34 2.39 9.09
C TYR A 281 -14.83 2.11 9.01
N GLU A 282 -14.13 2.44 10.09
CA GLU A 282 -12.72 2.16 10.28
C GLU A 282 -12.53 1.37 11.58
N SER A 283 -11.83 0.23 11.49
CA SER A 283 -11.37 -0.50 12.67
C SER A 283 -10.45 0.38 13.51
N ARG A 284 -10.49 0.20 14.84
CA ARG A 284 -9.61 0.89 15.78
C ARG A 284 -8.89 -0.12 16.64
N LEU A 285 -7.63 0.18 16.98
CA LEU A 285 -6.89 -0.60 17.96
C LEU A 285 -7.50 -0.54 19.35
N MET A 286 -7.13 -1.52 20.17
CA MET A 286 -7.48 -1.51 21.59
C MET A 286 -6.73 -0.38 22.31
N PRO A 287 -7.44 0.57 22.96
CA PRO A 287 -6.79 1.64 23.72
C PRO A 287 -6.03 1.06 24.92
N PHE A 288 -5.06 1.82 25.42
CA PHE A 288 -4.19 1.42 26.54
C PHE A 288 -3.36 0.14 26.27
N THR A 289 -2.99 -0.11 25.01
CA THR A 289 -2.07 -1.19 24.63
C THR A 289 -0.81 -0.64 23.96
N TRP A 290 0.30 -1.36 24.09
CA TRP A 290 1.53 -1.11 23.36
C TRP A 290 1.37 -1.62 21.92
N ILE A 291 1.48 -0.70 20.96
CA ILE A 291 1.30 -0.96 19.54
C ILE A 291 2.64 -1.42 18.96
N VAL A 292 2.70 -2.68 18.53
CA VAL A 292 3.89 -3.37 18.00
C VAL A 292 3.62 -3.89 16.60
N ILE A 293 4.66 -4.14 15.81
CA ILE A 293 4.51 -4.28 14.37
C ILE A 293 5.67 -4.96 13.62
N ARG A 294 5.29 -5.49 12.44
CA ARG A 294 6.01 -6.20 11.37
C ARG A 294 5.69 -5.58 9.97
N ILE A 295 6.64 -5.51 8.99
CA ILE A 295 6.55 -5.05 7.57
C ILE A 295 7.22 -6.14 6.69
N ASP A 296 6.72 -7.37 6.69
CA ASP A 296 7.44 -8.52 6.13
C ASP A 296 7.64 -8.43 4.59
N GLY A 297 8.90 -8.40 4.13
CA GLY A 297 9.32 -8.16 2.76
C GLY A 297 8.84 -9.24 1.78
N CYS A 298 7.96 -8.86 0.87
CA CYS A 298 7.23 -9.83 0.06
C CYS A 298 8.15 -10.53 -0.95
N HIS A 299 8.34 -11.84 -0.75
CA HIS A 299 9.26 -12.66 -1.53
C HIS A 299 10.71 -12.15 -1.50
N PHE A 300 11.18 -11.55 -0.39
CA PHE A 300 12.49 -10.89 -0.35
C PHE A 300 13.70 -11.83 -0.60
N HIS A 301 13.54 -13.14 -0.40
CA HIS A 301 14.51 -14.15 -0.84
C HIS A 301 14.74 -14.11 -2.37
N ARG A 302 13.67 -13.94 -3.17
CA ARG A 302 13.72 -13.82 -4.62
C ARG A 302 14.23 -12.44 -5.04
N PHE A 303 13.84 -11.39 -4.31
CA PHE A 303 14.33 -10.04 -4.55
C PHE A 303 15.86 -9.96 -4.37
N SER A 304 16.38 -10.48 -3.27
CA SER A 304 17.82 -10.48 -2.95
C SER A 304 18.64 -11.46 -3.81
N ASP A 305 18.05 -12.55 -4.31
CA ASP A 305 18.70 -13.40 -5.32
C ASP A 305 18.71 -12.74 -6.72
N ILE A 306 17.66 -12.00 -7.11
CA ILE A 306 17.58 -11.29 -8.41
C ILE A 306 18.45 -10.02 -8.45
N HIS A 307 18.61 -9.32 -7.32
CA HIS A 307 19.48 -8.14 -7.21
C HIS A 307 20.89 -8.47 -6.69
N GLU A 308 21.27 -9.75 -6.69
CA GLU A 308 22.65 -10.21 -6.44
C GLU A 308 23.21 -9.62 -5.13
N PHE A 309 22.44 -9.77 -4.04
CA PHE A 309 22.84 -9.36 -2.69
C PHE A 309 23.87 -10.32 -2.11
N GLU A 310 24.83 -9.79 -1.37
CA GLU A 310 25.81 -10.61 -0.65
C GLU A 310 25.13 -11.52 0.39
N LYS A 311 25.68 -12.73 0.56
CA LYS A 311 25.12 -13.78 1.42
C LYS A 311 26.13 -14.21 2.49
N PRO A 312 25.74 -14.42 3.76
CA PRO A 312 24.36 -14.47 4.25
C PRO A 312 23.65 -13.11 4.35
N ASN A 313 24.40 -12.02 4.58
CA ASN A 313 23.89 -10.67 4.79
C ASN A 313 24.60 -9.68 3.87
N ASP A 314 23.85 -8.72 3.32
CA ASP A 314 24.35 -7.63 2.49
C ASP A 314 24.29 -6.31 3.27
N ALA A 315 25.44 -5.65 3.46
CA ALA A 315 25.53 -4.45 4.29
C ALA A 315 24.82 -3.24 3.67
N GLN A 316 24.75 -3.15 2.33
CA GLN A 316 24.02 -2.07 1.65
C GLN A 316 22.51 -2.29 1.81
N ALA A 317 22.05 -3.54 1.71
CA ALA A 317 20.65 -3.89 1.94
C ALA A 317 20.19 -3.61 3.38
N LEU A 318 21.00 -3.98 4.38
CA LEU A 318 20.71 -3.70 5.79
C LEU A 318 20.69 -2.19 6.07
N ASN A 319 21.65 -1.43 5.53
CA ASN A 319 21.67 0.02 5.66
C ASN A 319 20.49 0.70 4.96
N LEU A 320 19.95 0.13 3.88
CA LEU A 320 18.74 0.60 3.23
C LEU A 320 17.51 0.38 4.12
N MET A 321 17.33 -0.82 4.69
CA MET A 321 16.25 -1.09 5.67
C MET A 321 16.31 -0.14 6.88
N ASN A 322 17.49 0.04 7.47
CA ASN A 322 17.72 0.97 8.58
C ASN A 322 17.39 2.42 8.17
N SER A 323 17.75 2.82 6.95
CA SER A 323 17.45 4.16 6.40
C SER A 323 15.96 4.39 6.12
N CYS A 324 15.16 3.32 6.00
CA CYS A 324 13.71 3.39 5.87
C CYS A 324 13.05 3.46 7.27
N ALA A 325 13.50 2.64 8.22
CA ALA A 325 13.06 2.69 9.61
C ALA A 325 13.32 4.07 10.26
N ALA A 326 14.47 4.69 9.97
CA ALA A 326 14.77 6.05 10.43
C ALA A 326 13.76 7.09 9.91
N GLY A 327 13.46 7.08 8.60
CA GLY A 327 12.49 8.02 8.02
C GLY A 327 11.05 7.79 8.48
N VAL A 328 10.70 6.56 8.87
CA VAL A 328 9.44 6.24 9.55
C VAL A 328 9.37 6.92 10.93
N LEU A 329 10.44 6.89 11.72
CA LEU A 329 10.53 7.59 13.02
C LEU A 329 10.55 9.12 12.88
N GLU A 330 11.08 9.67 11.78
CA GLU A 330 11.09 11.11 11.50
C GLU A 330 9.68 11.65 11.21
N GLU A 331 8.87 10.90 10.44
CA GLU A 331 7.52 11.27 10.05
C GLU A 331 6.47 10.98 11.14
N PHE A 332 6.53 9.80 11.77
CA PHE A 332 5.53 9.33 12.73
C PHE A 332 6.03 9.47 14.17
N LYS A 333 5.90 10.69 14.71
CA LYS A 333 6.43 11.11 16.03
C LYS A 333 5.95 10.28 17.24
N ASP A 334 4.82 9.58 17.09
CA ASP A 334 4.25 8.71 18.11
C ASP A 334 4.93 7.32 18.15
N ILE A 335 5.66 6.94 17.08
CA ILE A 335 6.51 5.75 17.06
C ILE A 335 7.82 6.11 17.78
N VAL A 336 7.93 5.71 19.05
CA VAL A 336 9.07 6.07 19.93
C VAL A 336 10.30 5.16 19.79
N PHE A 337 10.17 4.02 19.09
CA PHE A 337 11.20 3.00 18.96
C PHE A 337 10.99 2.16 17.70
N ALA A 338 12.09 1.72 17.07
CA ALA A 338 12.09 0.83 15.92
C ALA A 338 13.17 -0.23 16.13
N TYR A 339 12.80 -1.51 16.06
CA TYR A 339 13.73 -2.64 16.06
C TYR A 339 13.81 -3.24 14.65
N GLY A 340 15.03 -3.52 14.15
CA GLY A 340 15.25 -3.96 12.77
C GLY A 340 15.96 -5.30 12.71
N VAL A 341 15.19 -6.36 12.48
CA VAL A 341 15.69 -7.71 12.17
C VAL A 341 14.90 -8.24 10.98
N SER A 342 15.36 -7.85 9.79
CA SER A 342 14.62 -8.03 8.54
C SER A 342 13.17 -7.50 8.62
N ASP A 343 13.00 -6.20 8.34
CA ASP A 343 11.78 -5.60 7.80
C ASP A 343 10.48 -5.50 8.73
N GLU A 344 10.33 -4.50 9.67
CA GLU A 344 9.23 -4.43 10.74
C GLU A 344 8.63 -3.06 11.39
N TYR A 345 7.73 -2.20 10.79
CA TYR A 345 7.08 -0.91 11.38
C TYR A 345 5.55 -0.50 11.02
N SER A 346 4.70 0.21 11.84
CA SER A 346 3.24 0.64 11.61
C SER A 346 2.54 1.44 12.79
N GLU A 347 1.21 1.58 13.08
CA GLU A 347 -0.13 0.98 12.70
C GLU A 347 -1.23 1.78 11.92
N ILE A 348 -1.15 3.05 11.58
CA ILE A 348 -0.17 3.54 10.62
C ILE A 348 0.32 2.46 9.56
N ILE A 349 -0.24 1.24 9.41
CA ILE A 349 0.23 0.11 8.58
C ILE A 349 0.32 0.53 7.15
N SER A 350 -0.82 0.87 6.54
CA SER A 350 -0.83 1.23 5.13
C SER A 350 0.09 2.41 4.88
N ALA A 351 0.05 3.44 5.74
CA ALA A 351 0.86 4.64 5.63
C ALA A 351 2.37 4.43 5.82
N VAL A 352 2.82 3.55 6.73
CA VAL A 352 4.23 3.25 7.00
C VAL A 352 4.77 2.13 6.15
N VAL A 353 4.01 1.08 5.85
CA VAL A 353 4.35 0.12 4.79
C VAL A 353 4.55 0.91 3.49
N SER A 354 3.62 1.80 3.14
CA SER A 354 3.73 2.71 2.00
C SER A 354 4.97 3.61 2.10
N LEU A 355 5.15 4.37 3.19
CA LEU A 355 6.29 5.27 3.36
C LEU A 355 7.63 4.52 3.35
N PHE A 356 7.72 3.35 3.97
CA PHE A 356 8.90 2.49 3.96
C PHE A 356 9.21 2.01 2.54
N SER A 357 8.19 1.54 1.80
CA SER A 357 8.29 1.17 0.38
C SER A 357 8.77 2.35 -0.48
N SER A 358 8.25 3.53 -0.19
CA SER A 358 8.57 4.82 -0.83
C SER A 358 10.02 5.22 -0.59
N ILE A 359 10.45 5.28 0.68
CA ILE A 359 11.83 5.59 1.07
C ILE A 359 12.80 4.55 0.53
N TYR A 360 12.45 3.26 0.55
CA TYR A 360 13.29 2.18 0.01
C TYR A 360 13.54 2.38 -1.48
N THR A 361 12.48 2.68 -2.24
CA THR A 361 12.55 2.94 -3.68
C THR A 361 13.34 4.23 -3.98
N MET A 362 13.16 5.30 -3.20
CA MET A 362 13.92 6.56 -3.36
C MET A 362 15.41 6.42 -2.99
N LYS A 363 15.74 5.73 -1.89
CA LYS A 363 17.11 5.59 -1.39
C LYS A 363 17.91 4.48 -2.08
N TRP A 364 17.29 3.65 -2.92
CA TRP A 364 17.93 2.55 -3.65
C TRP A 364 19.22 2.99 -4.37
N ASN A 365 19.13 3.96 -5.29
CA ASN A 365 20.28 4.42 -6.10
C ASN A 365 21.41 5.03 -5.26
N ALA A 366 21.13 5.50 -4.03
CA ALA A 366 22.14 6.09 -3.15
C ALA A 366 22.98 5.03 -2.40
N LEU A 367 22.44 3.82 -2.21
CA LEU A 367 23.15 2.70 -1.56
C LEU A 367 23.57 1.60 -2.54
N PHE A 368 22.92 1.52 -3.71
CA PHE A 368 23.23 0.60 -4.80
C PHE A 368 23.50 1.35 -6.13
N PRO A 369 24.50 2.26 -6.21
CA PRO A 369 24.73 3.13 -7.38
C PRO A 369 25.10 2.39 -8.69
N HIS A 370 25.32 1.07 -8.62
CA HIS A 370 25.68 0.23 -9.76
C HIS A 370 24.76 -1.01 -9.92
N LYS A 371 23.66 -1.11 -9.16
CA LYS A 371 22.65 -2.16 -9.34
C LYS A 371 21.31 -1.52 -9.70
N GLU A 372 20.80 -1.75 -10.91
CA GLU A 372 19.46 -1.31 -11.30
C GLU A 372 18.38 -2.08 -10.51
N MET A 373 17.30 -1.40 -10.13
CA MET A 373 16.14 -1.99 -9.46
C MET A 373 15.25 -2.67 -10.50
N LYS A 374 15.48 -3.97 -10.72
CA LYS A 374 14.88 -4.80 -11.78
C LYS A 374 13.35 -4.95 -11.66
N TYR A 375 12.78 -4.75 -10.46
CA TYR A 375 11.33 -4.60 -10.24
C TYR A 375 11.03 -3.90 -8.89
N PRO A 376 9.85 -3.28 -8.72
CA PRO A 376 9.50 -2.58 -7.48
C PRO A 376 9.44 -3.53 -6.26
N PRO A 377 10.13 -3.20 -5.14
CA PRO A 377 10.03 -3.93 -3.89
C PRO A 377 8.66 -3.67 -3.23
N TYR A 378 8.14 -4.63 -2.47
CA TYR A 378 6.91 -4.45 -1.71
C TYR A 378 6.84 -5.38 -0.50
N PHE A 379 6.00 -5.05 0.47
CA PHE A 379 6.04 -5.54 1.83
C PHE A 379 4.62 -5.74 2.39
N ASP A 380 4.45 -6.76 3.24
CA ASP A 380 3.33 -6.96 4.15
C ASP A 380 3.33 -5.89 5.26
N GLY A 381 2.30 -5.84 6.10
CA GLY A 381 2.34 -5.16 7.38
C GLY A 381 1.30 -5.71 8.35
N ARG A 382 1.71 -5.99 9.58
CA ARG A 382 0.87 -6.58 10.65
C ARG A 382 1.14 -5.92 12.00
N VAL A 383 0.09 -5.34 12.60
CA VAL A 383 0.09 -4.84 13.98
C VAL A 383 -0.18 -5.97 14.98
N VAL A 384 0.36 -5.83 16.18
CA VAL A 384 0.01 -6.58 17.38
C VAL A 384 -0.15 -5.61 18.56
N CYS A 385 -1.17 -5.81 19.38
CA CYS A 385 -1.42 -5.02 20.60
C CYS A 385 -1.00 -5.82 21.84
N TYR A 386 -0.01 -5.31 22.60
CA TYR A 386 0.45 -5.94 23.84
C TYR A 386 -0.04 -5.17 25.08
N PRO A 387 -0.69 -5.82 26.06
CA PRO A 387 -1.40 -5.12 27.14
C PRO A 387 -0.51 -4.67 28.31
N SER A 388 0.78 -5.00 28.32
CA SER A 388 1.73 -4.49 29.33
C SER A 388 3.12 -4.26 28.74
N SER A 389 3.90 -3.40 29.40
CA SER A 389 5.29 -3.12 29.08
C SER A 389 6.21 -4.35 29.30
N GLU A 390 5.81 -5.30 30.15
CA GLU A 390 6.48 -6.59 30.33
C GLU A 390 6.32 -7.50 29.10
N ILE A 391 5.09 -7.67 28.60
CA ILE A 391 4.83 -8.53 27.43
C ILE A 391 5.42 -7.91 26.16
N LEU A 392 5.49 -6.57 26.07
CA LEU A 392 6.25 -5.85 25.05
C LEU A 392 7.75 -6.19 25.09
N ARG A 393 8.37 -6.22 26.28
CA ARG A 393 9.79 -6.62 26.44
C ARG A 393 9.99 -8.08 26.03
N ASP A 394 9.08 -8.97 26.40
CA ASP A 394 9.12 -10.38 25.98
C ASP A 394 8.98 -10.55 24.46
N TYR A 395 8.17 -9.73 23.77
CA TYR A 395 8.12 -9.74 22.32
C TYR A 395 9.44 -9.30 21.69
N LEU A 396 10.03 -8.22 22.21
CA LEU A 396 11.29 -7.71 21.68
C LEU A 396 12.46 -8.67 21.94
N ALA A 397 12.48 -9.31 23.11
CA ALA A 397 13.38 -10.42 23.41
C ALA A 397 13.16 -11.62 22.48
N TRP A 398 11.91 -11.99 22.19
CA TRP A 398 11.59 -13.02 21.19
C TRP A 398 12.14 -12.67 19.80
N ARG A 399 12.00 -11.42 19.34
CA ARG A 399 12.57 -10.96 18.06
C ARG A 399 14.10 -11.00 18.05
N GLN A 400 14.77 -10.70 19.16
CA GLN A 400 16.24 -10.81 19.24
C GLN A 400 16.74 -12.26 19.30
N VAL A 401 16.04 -13.15 20.00
CA VAL A 401 16.36 -14.60 19.99
C VAL A 401 16.15 -15.18 18.59
N ASP A 402 15.02 -14.88 17.94
CA ASP A 402 14.74 -15.30 16.56
C ASP A 402 15.74 -14.70 15.55
N CYS A 403 16.22 -13.46 15.77
CA CYS A 403 17.34 -12.86 15.03
C CYS A 403 18.58 -13.73 15.09
N HIS A 404 19.05 -14.04 16.29
CA HIS A 404 20.30 -14.76 16.51
C HIS A 404 20.25 -16.14 15.83
N ILE A 405 19.18 -16.90 16.07
CA ILE A 405 18.97 -18.23 15.52
C ILE A 405 18.87 -18.20 13.99
N ASN A 406 18.10 -17.28 13.42
CA ASN A 406 17.94 -17.21 11.95
C ASN A 406 19.21 -16.72 11.26
N ASN A 407 19.96 -15.78 11.86
CA ASN A 407 21.27 -15.35 11.35
C ASN A 407 22.32 -16.46 11.44
N GLN A 408 22.37 -17.21 12.55
CA GLN A 408 23.25 -18.37 12.72
C GLN A 408 22.91 -19.45 11.67
N TYR A 409 21.63 -19.82 11.53
CA TYR A 409 21.14 -20.77 10.52
C TYR A 409 21.50 -20.32 9.10
N ASN A 410 21.21 -19.07 8.72
CA ASN A 410 21.52 -18.53 7.41
C ASN A 410 23.03 -18.48 7.14
N THR A 411 23.84 -18.15 8.15
CA THR A 411 25.30 -18.16 8.04
C THR A 411 25.81 -19.57 7.77
N CYS A 412 25.40 -20.56 8.57
CA CYS A 412 25.74 -21.97 8.34
C CYS A 412 25.27 -22.46 6.97
N PHE A 413 24.03 -22.11 6.56
CA PHE A 413 23.46 -22.49 5.27
C PHE A 413 24.28 -21.94 4.09
N TRP A 414 24.59 -20.65 4.08
CA TRP A 414 25.35 -20.04 3.01
C TRP A 414 26.83 -20.43 3.02
N MET A 415 27.41 -20.79 4.17
CA MET A 415 28.76 -21.37 4.24
C MET A 415 28.80 -22.80 3.69
N LEU A 416 27.75 -23.62 3.90
CA LEU A 416 27.61 -24.93 3.26
C LEU A 416 27.42 -24.81 1.73
N VAL A 417 26.67 -23.80 1.26
CA VAL A 417 26.57 -23.52 -0.18
C VAL A 417 27.91 -23.05 -0.76
N LYS A 418 28.65 -22.18 -0.06
CA LYS A 418 29.99 -21.72 -0.46
C LYS A 418 31.05 -22.83 -0.45
N SER A 419 30.88 -23.90 0.33
CA SER A 419 31.75 -25.10 0.27
C SER A 419 31.36 -26.11 -0.81
N GLY A 420 30.45 -25.74 -1.72
CA GLY A 420 30.11 -26.51 -2.92
C GLY A 420 28.87 -27.38 -2.82
N LYS A 421 28.13 -27.36 -1.70
CA LYS A 421 26.84 -28.06 -1.60
C LYS A 421 25.74 -27.31 -2.34
N SER A 422 24.79 -28.05 -2.92
CA SER A 422 23.54 -27.44 -3.40
C SER A 422 22.73 -26.84 -2.24
N LYS A 423 21.85 -25.88 -2.55
CA LYS A 423 20.89 -25.31 -1.59
C LYS A 423 20.07 -26.42 -0.88
N SER A 424 19.73 -27.51 -1.58
CA SER A 424 18.97 -28.64 -1.03
C SER A 424 19.78 -29.47 -0.02
N GLU A 425 21.04 -29.78 -0.33
CA GLU A 425 21.93 -30.52 0.59
C GLU A 425 22.25 -29.69 1.84
N ALA A 426 22.54 -28.40 1.68
CA ALA A 426 22.75 -27.48 2.80
C ALA A 426 21.50 -27.40 3.71
N GLN A 427 20.30 -27.36 3.12
CA GLN A 427 19.06 -27.35 3.90
C GLN A 427 18.82 -28.66 4.65
N ASN A 428 19.17 -29.81 4.07
CA ASN A 428 18.98 -31.12 4.72
C ASN A 428 19.99 -31.32 5.86
N TYR A 429 21.26 -31.00 5.65
CA TYR A 429 22.31 -31.08 6.68
C TYR A 429 21.95 -30.29 7.96
N LEU A 430 21.32 -29.12 7.80
CA LEU A 430 20.86 -28.28 8.91
C LEU A 430 19.47 -28.63 9.48
N LYS A 431 18.80 -29.68 8.98
CA LYS A 431 17.62 -30.26 9.66
C LYS A 431 18.02 -31.27 10.73
N GLU A 432 19.20 -31.88 10.60
CA GLU A 432 19.68 -33.01 11.41
C GLU A 432 20.50 -32.57 12.63
N THR A 433 20.75 -31.26 12.81
CA THR A 433 21.58 -30.69 13.89
C THR A 433 20.90 -29.53 14.61
N LYS A 434 20.88 -29.54 15.96
CA LYS A 434 20.40 -28.45 16.84
C LYS A 434 21.10 -28.45 18.21
N MET A 435 21.69 -27.30 18.59
CA MET A 435 22.13 -26.87 19.94
C MET A 435 22.08 -25.31 19.93
N VAL A 436 21.39 -24.61 20.84
CA VAL A 436 21.76 -24.18 22.23
C VAL A 436 22.70 -22.95 22.24
N ASP A 437 22.30 -21.92 22.99
CA ASP A 437 22.77 -20.51 22.92
C ASP A 437 23.47 -20.02 24.23
N GLY A 438 23.91 -18.74 24.27
CA GLY A 438 24.41 -18.04 25.47
C GLY A 438 24.61 -16.51 25.30
N GLU A 439 24.44 -15.73 26.38
CA GLU A 439 24.35 -14.25 26.47
C GLU A 439 25.74 -13.54 26.70
N GLU A 440 25.95 -12.24 27.02
CA GLU A 440 25.14 -11.09 27.52
C GLU A 440 25.87 -9.72 27.22
N GLY A 441 25.30 -8.54 27.60
CA GLY A 441 25.97 -7.21 27.65
C GLY A 441 25.69 -6.19 26.50
N SER A 442 25.73 -4.85 26.67
CA SER A 442 25.64 -3.94 27.84
C SER A 442 25.38 -2.45 27.37
N ALA A 443 25.16 -1.45 28.26
CA ALA A 443 24.48 -0.19 27.90
C ALA A 443 25.01 1.20 28.40
N GLY A 444 24.47 2.30 27.85
CA GLY A 444 24.76 3.71 28.23
C GLY A 444 23.85 4.80 27.58
N LYS A 445 23.66 5.95 28.26
CA LYS A 445 22.63 7.00 28.01
C LYS A 445 23.10 8.27 27.26
N SER A 446 22.29 8.81 26.34
CA SER A 446 22.11 10.28 26.12
C SER A 446 20.93 10.63 25.17
N ARG A 447 20.71 11.95 24.98
CA ARG A 447 19.67 12.72 24.25
C ARG A 447 19.00 12.10 23.00
N LYS A 448 17.77 12.57 22.73
CA LYS A 448 16.96 12.27 21.53
C LYS A 448 17.64 12.72 20.22
N ILE A 449 18.32 11.78 19.58
CA ILE A 449 18.74 11.77 18.17
C ILE A 449 18.38 10.37 17.66
N ILE A 450 17.96 10.22 16.40
CA ILE A 450 17.78 8.88 15.80
C ILE A 450 19.17 8.29 15.54
N VAL A 451 19.52 7.23 16.26
CA VAL A 451 20.83 6.57 16.18
C VAL A 451 20.61 5.07 16.00
N VAL A 452 21.11 4.53 14.89
CA VAL A 452 21.17 3.08 14.67
C VAL A 452 22.24 2.51 15.61
N LYS A 453 21.85 1.54 16.45
CA LYS A 453 22.75 0.81 17.36
C LYS A 453 22.56 -0.69 17.20
N HIS A 454 23.66 -1.45 17.26
CA HIS A 454 23.62 -2.87 17.54
C HIS A 454 23.83 -3.05 19.04
N CYS A 455 22.89 -3.69 19.73
CA CYS A 455 22.89 -3.85 21.18
C CYS A 455 22.04 -5.06 21.60
N ASP A 456 22.32 -5.59 22.78
CA ASP A 456 21.40 -6.47 23.49
C ASP A 456 20.21 -5.64 24.00
N ILE A 457 18.99 -6.13 23.78
CA ILE A 457 17.72 -5.56 24.27
C ILE A 457 16.91 -6.58 25.10
N ILE A 458 17.45 -7.77 25.33
CA ILE A 458 16.97 -8.75 26.32
C ILE A 458 17.41 -8.28 27.71
N GLU A 459 18.66 -7.83 27.83
CA GLU A 459 19.24 -7.30 29.07
C GLU A 459 18.41 -6.17 29.70
N THR A 460 18.26 -6.23 31.03
CA THR A 460 17.70 -5.12 31.81
C THR A 460 18.54 -3.83 31.71
N SER A 461 19.86 -3.94 31.50
CA SER A 461 20.75 -2.76 31.37
C SER A 461 20.34 -1.83 30.22
N PHE A 462 19.86 -2.39 29.11
CA PHE A 462 19.36 -1.62 27.97
C PHE A 462 18.11 -0.81 28.34
N TRP A 463 17.18 -1.41 29.08
CA TRP A 463 15.93 -0.78 29.50
C TRP A 463 16.16 0.30 30.56
N GLU A 464 17.08 0.04 31.51
CA GLU A 464 17.55 1.05 32.46
C GLU A 464 18.27 2.22 31.76
N ALA A 465 18.98 1.96 30.66
CA ALA A 465 19.61 2.99 29.83
C ALA A 465 18.61 3.77 28.96
N HIS A 466 17.49 3.17 28.53
CA HIS A 466 16.52 3.82 27.64
C HIS A 466 15.08 3.86 28.22
N PRO A 467 14.88 4.38 29.46
CA PRO A 467 13.59 4.32 30.16
C PRO A 467 12.51 5.15 29.47
N TYR A 468 12.89 6.10 28.60
CA TYR A 468 11.98 6.92 27.81
C TYR A 468 11.25 6.15 26.70
N ILE A 469 11.58 4.86 26.47
CA ILE A 469 10.86 3.97 25.55
C ILE A 469 9.59 3.42 26.22
N LEU A 470 9.67 3.07 27.50
CA LEU A 470 8.58 2.48 28.30
C LEU A 470 7.90 3.50 29.24
N ASP A 471 8.05 4.80 28.96
CA ASP A 471 7.54 5.89 29.79
C ASP A 471 6.03 6.12 29.58
N GLU A 472 5.23 5.32 30.29
CA GLU A 472 3.76 5.32 30.25
C GLU A 472 3.12 6.69 30.54
N LYS A 473 3.85 7.63 31.16
CA LYS A 473 3.38 9.00 31.45
C LYS A 473 3.14 9.88 30.22
N ARG A 474 3.44 9.40 29.00
CA ARG A 474 3.02 10.08 27.76
C ARG A 474 1.58 9.78 27.32
N SER A 475 0.89 8.83 27.95
CA SER A 475 -0.50 8.46 27.62
C SER A 475 -1.57 9.46 28.08
N GLY A 476 -1.19 10.70 28.42
CA GLY A 476 -2.05 11.74 28.97
C GLY A 476 -2.28 12.91 28.01
N LEU A 477 -2.99 12.68 26.90
CA LEU A 477 -3.63 13.69 26.05
C LEU A 477 -4.81 13.08 25.28
#